data_AF-A0A836HMX1-F1
#
_entry.id   AF-A0A836HMX1-F1
#
_cell.length_a   1.000
_cell.length_b   1.000
_cell.length_c   1.000
_cell.angle_alpha   90.00
_cell.angle_beta   90.00
_cell.angle_gamma   90.00
#
_symmetry.space_group_name_H-M   'P 1'
#
loop_
_entity.id
_entity.type
_entity.pdbx_description
1 polymer ?
#
loop_
_entity_poly.entity_id
_entity_poly.type
_entity_poly.pdbx_seq_one_letter_code
_entity_poly.pdbx_strand_id
1 'polypeptide(L)'
;MTSTELSAAELEEQFAIAKAYLMQADKDGVSAYDQLTRLMELLLEENLENVAGDPSKLQEILSFIQTHSFVRGESTSACQEASQVPAEELRRFEDNKKLFERPAPEVRTIIEQPDPYTTITTTTMVPLKAPPFESVAEQNKYWTAAGCGLADEEAFLLDRSITNLAMEKNLQDIKFFGKIFGTYSDYFVLRTRRYVEEGETVYVETNKMGKPPRKKGVVPVQAEPGFVGANRYTFWVTASPSDKWNKLPDITPQQINAARETKRFFTGDLSASVAATFPWREAVYLRAQLARITSGATIAPQGALEEPEPEPDTEEDEDEDAEGGAPRRPKEAKYRPLAVPSPGYDEEEVDVAQLTTDRWVHAEGHIYKNGRQTKVPEKPEPEEGEEEEAEREPPEPEANAEGEDEEEEEPVEEEEIDLFAPIQNDYLYGVVDIPQPPPVINDEDDEEEEEPEEEEEEPGEANNSPRKPLREDDLPDDDPTKMKIGCWTMRVENNVSKAHRIAVVQSLRWPGATAYAAEGGKRWCCVYFGSGLKKTDAAFTPSPPPPVQSECADITEVEDPAATVEKLVRRGEEIPEADSEAELDELEEEEDS
;
A
#
# COMPACT_ATOMS: atom_id res chain seq x y z
N MET A 1 -22.46 -55.77 14.62
CA MET A 1 -23.27 -54.81 13.84
C MET A 1 -24.70 -54.93 14.34
N THR A 2 -25.05 -54.11 15.32
CA THR A 2 -26.40 -54.02 15.89
C THR A 2 -27.30 -53.33 14.87
N SER A 3 -28.24 -54.06 14.27
CA SER A 3 -29.34 -53.46 13.51
C SER A 3 -30.19 -52.66 14.47
N THR A 4 -30.06 -51.33 14.42
CA THR A 4 -31.05 -50.42 14.98
C THR A 4 -32.32 -50.58 14.15
N GLU A 5 -33.33 -51.25 14.70
CA GLU A 5 -34.66 -51.31 14.11
C GLU A 5 -35.24 -49.89 14.15
N LEU A 6 -35.17 -49.18 13.03
CA LEU A 6 -35.82 -47.88 12.82
C LEU A 6 -37.32 -48.05 13.09
N SER A 7 -37.91 -47.10 13.80
CA SER A 7 -39.36 -47.10 14.02
C SER A 7 -40.10 -46.93 12.69
N ALA A 8 -41.32 -47.45 12.60
CA ALA A 8 -42.11 -47.38 11.37
C ALA A 8 -42.33 -45.93 10.89
N ALA A 9 -42.41 -44.97 11.82
CA ALA A 9 -42.55 -43.55 11.51
C ALA A 9 -41.27 -42.95 10.89
N GLU A 10 -40.09 -43.30 11.41
CA GLU A 10 -38.81 -42.84 10.86
C GLU A 10 -38.55 -43.42 9.47
N LEU A 11 -39.00 -44.66 9.21
CA LEU A 11 -38.89 -45.29 7.89
C LEU A 11 -39.77 -44.58 6.85
N GLU A 12 -40.99 -44.17 7.24
CA GLU A 12 -41.91 -43.44 6.37
C GLU A 12 -41.39 -42.03 6.07
N GLU A 13 -40.78 -41.36 7.05
CA GLU A 13 -40.11 -40.07 6.86
C GLU A 13 -38.90 -40.19 5.91
N GLN A 14 -38.04 -41.19 6.10
CA GLN A 14 -36.92 -41.45 5.18
C GLN A 14 -37.39 -41.77 3.76
N PHE A 15 -38.49 -42.52 3.63
CA PHE A 15 -39.09 -42.80 2.33
C PHE A 15 -39.64 -41.52 1.66
N ALA A 16 -40.28 -40.65 2.43
CA ALA A 16 -40.76 -39.36 1.93
C ALA A 16 -39.61 -38.46 1.46
N ILE A 17 -38.49 -38.43 2.21
CA ILE A 17 -37.28 -37.68 1.84
C ILE A 17 -36.67 -38.26 0.56
N ALA A 18 -36.52 -39.58 0.45
CA ALA A 18 -35.99 -40.24 -0.74
C ALA A 18 -36.88 -40.00 -1.97
N LYS A 19 -38.20 -40.02 -1.80
CA LYS A 19 -39.16 -39.69 -2.86
C LYS A 19 -39.03 -38.22 -3.27
N ALA A 20 -38.97 -37.30 -2.31
CA ALA A 20 -38.79 -35.87 -2.60
C ALA A 20 -37.49 -35.60 -3.36
N TYR A 21 -36.41 -36.31 -3.01
CA TYR A 21 -35.13 -36.25 -3.72
C TYR A 21 -35.25 -36.73 -5.17
N LEU A 22 -35.88 -37.89 -5.41
CA LEU A 22 -36.08 -38.41 -6.77
C LEU A 22 -37.04 -37.56 -7.62
N MET A 23 -37.93 -36.79 -6.97
CA MET A 23 -38.85 -35.86 -7.63
C MET A 23 -38.23 -34.48 -7.92
N GLN A 24 -36.97 -34.24 -7.57
CA GLN A 24 -36.27 -33.03 -8.02
C GLN A 24 -36.13 -33.07 -9.55
N ALA A 25 -36.56 -32.00 -10.20
CA ALA A 25 -36.50 -31.88 -11.64
C ALA A 25 -35.13 -31.34 -12.06
N ASP A 26 -34.56 -31.93 -13.11
CA ASP A 26 -33.36 -31.42 -13.75
C ASP A 26 -33.67 -30.15 -14.57
N LYS A 27 -32.63 -29.53 -15.15
CA LYS A 27 -32.73 -28.31 -15.98
C LYS A 27 -33.74 -28.45 -17.13
N ASP A 28 -33.99 -29.68 -17.58
CA ASP A 28 -34.92 -30.01 -18.65
C ASP A 28 -36.37 -30.26 -18.16
N GLY A 29 -36.64 -30.07 -16.86
CA GLY A 29 -37.98 -30.22 -16.26
C GLY A 29 -38.44 -31.68 -16.08
N VAL A 30 -37.53 -32.65 -16.20
CA VAL A 30 -37.81 -34.08 -16.00
C VAL A 30 -37.20 -34.53 -14.68
N SER A 31 -37.98 -35.22 -13.84
CA SER A 31 -37.48 -35.82 -12.59
C SER A 31 -37.04 -37.27 -12.79
N ALA A 32 -36.07 -37.73 -11.98
CA ALA A 32 -35.65 -39.14 -11.98
C ALA A 32 -36.80 -40.08 -11.61
N TYR A 33 -37.70 -39.62 -10.73
CA TYR A 33 -38.92 -40.33 -10.36
C TYR A 33 -39.83 -40.56 -11.57
N ASP A 34 -40.04 -39.55 -12.42
CA ASP A 34 -40.87 -39.68 -13.62
C ASP A 34 -40.25 -40.61 -14.67
N GLN A 35 -38.93 -40.55 -14.83
CA GLN A 35 -38.19 -41.45 -15.74
C GLN A 35 -38.29 -42.91 -15.28
N LEU A 36 -38.09 -43.18 -13.99
CA LEU A 36 -38.23 -44.52 -13.42
C LEU A 36 -39.68 -45.02 -13.48
N THR A 37 -40.66 -44.14 -13.29
CA THR A 37 -42.08 -44.48 -13.40
C THR A 37 -42.43 -44.90 -14.84
N ARG A 38 -42.00 -44.12 -15.84
CA ARG A 38 -42.20 -44.49 -17.26
C ARG A 38 -41.46 -45.76 -17.66
N LEU A 39 -40.26 -45.98 -17.12
CA LEU A 39 -39.52 -47.22 -17.33
C LEU A 39 -40.31 -48.41 -16.76
N MET A 40 -40.85 -48.29 -15.56
CA MET A 40 -41.69 -49.33 -14.96
C MET A 40 -42.99 -49.56 -15.74
N GLU A 41 -43.66 -48.51 -16.23
CA GLU A 41 -44.85 -48.63 -17.08
C GLU A 41 -44.54 -49.41 -18.36
N LEU A 42 -43.48 -49.06 -19.08
CA LEU A 42 -43.07 -49.75 -20.31
C LEU A 42 -42.65 -51.20 -20.05
N LEU A 43 -41.98 -51.48 -18.93
CA LEU A 43 -41.63 -52.85 -18.51
C LEU A 43 -42.84 -53.69 -18.07
N LEU A 44 -43.92 -53.06 -17.64
CA LEU A 44 -45.18 -53.76 -17.33
C LEU A 44 -46.01 -54.00 -18.59
N GLU A 45 -45.90 -53.13 -19.59
CA GLU A 45 -46.56 -53.27 -20.90
C GLU A 45 -45.86 -54.28 -21.81
N GLU A 46 -44.52 -54.31 -21.84
CA GLU A 46 -43.73 -55.32 -22.55
C GLU A 46 -43.48 -56.54 -21.65
N ASN A 47 -43.86 -57.75 -22.08
CA ASN A 47 -43.74 -58.97 -21.27
C ASN A 47 -42.36 -59.13 -20.58
N LEU A 48 -42.36 -59.09 -19.24
CA LEU A 48 -41.20 -59.15 -18.33
C LEU A 48 -40.20 -60.29 -18.60
N GLU A 49 -40.65 -61.41 -19.17
CA GLU A 49 -39.80 -62.59 -19.46
C GLU A 49 -38.67 -62.26 -20.45
N ASN A 50 -38.86 -61.27 -21.31
CA ASN A 50 -37.90 -60.90 -22.35
C ASN A 50 -36.77 -59.99 -21.86
N VAL A 51 -36.96 -59.31 -20.72
CA VAL A 51 -36.00 -58.35 -20.13
C VAL A 51 -35.16 -59.01 -19.04
N ALA A 52 -35.73 -59.95 -18.26
CA ALA A 52 -34.99 -60.68 -17.24
C ALA A 52 -33.84 -61.54 -17.81
N GLY A 53 -33.94 -61.95 -19.08
CA GLY A 53 -32.92 -62.75 -19.78
C GLY A 53 -31.80 -61.94 -20.45
N ASP A 54 -31.97 -60.63 -20.65
CA ASP A 54 -30.98 -59.79 -21.33
C ASP A 54 -31.02 -58.33 -20.80
N PRO A 55 -30.03 -57.92 -19.97
CA PRO A 55 -29.99 -56.58 -19.38
C PRO A 55 -29.77 -55.47 -20.43
N SER A 56 -29.34 -55.81 -21.64
CA SER A 56 -29.10 -54.84 -22.73
C SER A 56 -30.39 -54.12 -23.16
N LYS A 57 -31.53 -54.82 -23.09
CA LYS A 57 -32.85 -54.26 -23.45
C LYS A 57 -33.32 -53.19 -22.46
N LEU A 58 -32.94 -53.30 -21.18
CA LEU A 58 -33.26 -52.26 -20.20
C LEU A 58 -32.52 -50.96 -20.52
N GLN A 59 -31.27 -51.05 -20.98
CA GLN A 59 -30.49 -49.90 -21.42
C GLN A 59 -31.06 -49.28 -22.70
N GLU A 60 -31.56 -50.10 -23.63
CA GLU A 60 -32.28 -49.62 -24.82
C GLU A 60 -33.55 -48.85 -24.44
N ILE A 61 -34.38 -49.38 -23.54
CA ILE A 61 -35.60 -48.70 -23.05
C ILE A 61 -35.25 -47.39 -22.33
N LEU A 62 -34.23 -47.40 -21.47
CA LEU A 62 -33.76 -46.19 -20.79
C LEU A 62 -33.27 -45.13 -21.78
N SER A 63 -32.49 -45.54 -22.79
CA SER A 63 -32.03 -44.63 -23.84
C SER A 63 -33.19 -44.08 -24.68
N PHE A 64 -34.19 -44.92 -24.97
CA PHE A 64 -35.41 -44.52 -25.66
C PHE A 64 -36.22 -43.51 -24.84
N ILE A 65 -36.37 -43.72 -23.52
CA ILE A 65 -37.01 -42.76 -22.64
C ILE A 65 -36.19 -41.47 -22.62
N GLN A 66 -34.86 -41.50 -22.51
CA GLN A 66 -34.05 -40.29 -22.53
C GLN A 66 -34.20 -39.50 -23.84
N THR A 67 -34.17 -40.15 -25.00
CA THR A 67 -34.31 -39.49 -26.31
C THR A 67 -35.73 -38.99 -26.59
N HIS A 68 -36.76 -39.66 -26.07
CA HIS A 68 -38.17 -39.30 -26.29
C HIS A 68 -38.84 -38.60 -25.09
N SER A 69 -38.14 -38.45 -23.95
CA SER A 69 -38.62 -37.71 -22.77
C SER A 69 -38.62 -36.20 -22.98
N PHE A 70 -38.10 -35.73 -24.11
CA PHE A 70 -38.37 -34.39 -24.63
C PHE A 70 -39.88 -34.23 -24.80
N VAL A 71 -40.53 -33.77 -23.73
CA VAL A 71 -41.80 -33.08 -23.82
C VAL A 71 -41.59 -32.03 -24.90
N ARG A 72 -42.51 -31.93 -25.87
CA ARG A 72 -42.64 -30.74 -26.70
C ARG A 72 -42.71 -29.56 -25.74
N GLY A 73 -41.55 -28.97 -25.43
CA GLY A 73 -41.47 -27.69 -24.78
C GLY A 73 -42.19 -26.78 -25.74
N GLU A 74 -43.37 -26.31 -25.34
CA GLU A 74 -43.77 -25.00 -25.80
C GLU A 74 -42.56 -24.12 -25.53
N SER A 75 -41.89 -23.71 -26.60
CA SER A 75 -40.74 -22.81 -26.58
C SER A 75 -40.94 -21.84 -25.43
N THR A 76 -40.21 -22.01 -24.33
CA THR A 76 -40.25 -21.01 -23.26
C THR A 76 -39.91 -19.71 -23.97
N SER A 77 -40.79 -18.72 -23.87
CA SER A 77 -40.51 -17.44 -24.49
C SER A 77 -39.15 -16.98 -23.97
N ALA A 78 -38.26 -16.45 -24.81
CA ALA A 78 -36.87 -16.10 -24.46
C ALA A 78 -36.74 -15.20 -23.20
N CYS A 79 -37.85 -14.66 -22.69
CA CYS A 79 -37.96 -13.95 -21.42
C CYS A 79 -38.02 -14.84 -20.15
N GLN A 80 -38.11 -16.16 -20.26
CA GLN A 80 -38.20 -17.10 -19.13
C GLN A 80 -37.01 -18.07 -19.05
N GLU A 81 -36.05 -17.96 -19.96
CA GLU A 81 -34.78 -18.66 -19.78
C GLU A 81 -34.08 -18.10 -18.55
N ALA A 82 -33.62 -18.98 -17.65
CA ALA A 82 -32.81 -18.57 -16.53
C ALA A 82 -31.59 -17.83 -17.07
N SER A 83 -31.40 -16.57 -16.66
CA SER A 83 -30.23 -15.78 -17.03
C SER A 83 -28.98 -16.60 -16.77
N GLN A 84 -28.15 -16.78 -17.82
CA GLN A 84 -26.86 -17.44 -17.68
C GLN A 84 -25.90 -16.64 -16.79
N VAL A 85 -26.20 -15.34 -16.61
CA VAL A 85 -25.45 -14.41 -15.78
C VAL A 85 -25.88 -14.55 -14.32
N PRO A 86 -24.94 -14.73 -13.38
CA PRO A 86 -25.21 -14.73 -11.95
C PRO A 86 -25.94 -13.48 -11.47
N ALA A 87 -26.74 -13.61 -10.41
CA ALA A 87 -27.54 -12.50 -9.88
C ALA A 87 -26.68 -11.30 -9.41
N GLU A 88 -25.44 -11.55 -8.98
CA GLU A 88 -24.50 -10.51 -8.52
C GLU A 88 -24.01 -9.63 -9.67
N GLU A 89 -23.68 -10.22 -10.82
CA GLU A 89 -23.27 -9.49 -12.02
C GLU A 89 -24.43 -8.67 -12.60
N LEU A 90 -25.66 -9.20 -12.57
CA LEU A 90 -26.85 -8.45 -12.99
C LEU A 90 -27.04 -7.17 -12.15
N ARG A 91 -26.87 -7.26 -10.83
CA ARG A 91 -26.91 -6.08 -9.94
C ARG A 91 -25.81 -5.09 -10.28
N ARG A 92 -24.58 -5.57 -10.51
CA ARG A 92 -23.46 -4.72 -10.94
C ARG A 92 -23.79 -3.97 -12.24
N PHE A 93 -24.42 -4.61 -13.21
CA PHE A 93 -24.85 -3.96 -14.46
C PHE A 93 -25.96 -2.92 -14.25
N GLU A 94 -26.92 -3.19 -13.37
CA GLU A 94 -27.96 -2.22 -13.00
C GLU A 94 -27.35 -0.99 -12.32
N ASP A 95 -26.37 -1.17 -11.44
CA ASP A 95 -25.67 -0.07 -10.80
C ASP A 95 -24.79 0.73 -11.77
N ASN A 96 -24.12 0.06 -12.71
CA ASN A 96 -23.34 0.72 -13.77
C ASN A 96 -24.21 1.62 -14.65
N LYS A 97 -25.50 1.33 -14.80
CA LYS A 97 -26.43 2.18 -15.57
C LYS A 97 -26.52 3.60 -15.01
N LYS A 98 -26.38 3.77 -13.69
CA LYS A 98 -26.41 5.09 -13.02
C LYS A 98 -25.27 6.00 -13.47
N LEU A 99 -24.12 5.45 -13.86
CA LEU A 99 -22.97 6.22 -14.33
C LEU A 99 -23.21 6.97 -15.64
N PHE A 100 -24.23 6.57 -16.40
CA PHE A 100 -24.59 7.19 -17.68
C PHE A 100 -25.63 8.31 -17.54
N GLU A 101 -26.17 8.52 -16.34
CA GLU A 101 -27.11 9.60 -16.07
C GLU A 101 -26.37 10.93 -16.06
N ARG A 102 -26.88 11.91 -16.81
CA ARG A 102 -26.27 13.24 -16.87
C ARG A 102 -26.70 14.05 -15.64
N PRO A 103 -25.75 14.64 -14.87
CA PRO A 103 -26.11 15.52 -13.78
C PRO A 103 -26.86 16.75 -14.30
N ALA A 104 -27.77 17.28 -13.48
CA ALA A 104 -28.53 18.46 -13.84
C ALA A 104 -27.59 19.67 -14.05
N PRO A 105 -27.81 20.49 -15.10
CA PRO A 105 -26.97 21.66 -15.35
C PRO A 105 -27.13 22.71 -14.25
N GLU A 106 -26.06 23.46 -13.98
CA GLU A 106 -26.06 24.57 -13.03
C GLU A 106 -26.83 25.75 -13.65
N VAL A 107 -27.86 26.23 -12.94
CA VAL A 107 -28.64 27.39 -13.37
C VAL A 107 -28.03 28.64 -12.75
N ARG A 108 -27.28 29.42 -13.54
CA ARG A 108 -26.72 30.69 -13.10
C ARG A 108 -27.65 31.82 -13.49
N THR A 109 -28.24 32.47 -12.50
CA THR A 109 -29.04 33.69 -12.68
C THR A 109 -28.18 34.89 -12.32
N ILE A 110 -27.68 35.60 -13.34
CA ILE A 110 -26.96 36.86 -13.14
C ILE A 110 -27.99 37.99 -13.24
N ILE A 111 -28.10 38.78 -12.17
CA ILE A 111 -28.95 39.96 -12.11
C ILE A 111 -28.04 41.17 -12.28
N GLU A 112 -27.97 41.71 -13.50
CA GLU A 112 -27.22 42.94 -13.78
C GLU A 112 -28.18 44.13 -13.70
N GLN A 113 -27.78 45.18 -12.99
CA GLN A 113 -28.46 46.48 -13.00
C GLN A 113 -27.55 47.52 -13.65
N PRO A 114 -27.56 47.63 -14.99
CA PRO A 114 -26.81 48.68 -15.69
C PRO A 114 -27.36 50.08 -15.41
N ASP A 115 -28.66 50.22 -15.09
CA ASP A 115 -29.31 51.47 -14.71
C ASP A 115 -30.23 51.28 -13.48
N PRO A 116 -30.46 52.30 -12.64
CA PRO A 116 -31.33 52.20 -11.44
C PRO A 116 -32.81 51.89 -11.74
N TYR A 117 -33.22 51.85 -13.01
CA TYR A 117 -34.56 51.50 -13.46
C TYR A 117 -34.60 50.26 -14.38
N THR A 118 -33.45 49.66 -14.71
CA THR A 118 -33.36 48.52 -15.64
C THR A 118 -32.63 47.37 -14.96
N THR A 119 -33.36 46.28 -14.68
CA THR A 119 -32.77 45.03 -14.19
C THR A 119 -32.79 44.00 -15.32
N ILE A 120 -31.62 43.54 -15.76
CA ILE A 120 -31.48 42.46 -16.72
C ILE A 120 -31.20 41.19 -15.93
N THR A 121 -32.13 40.23 -15.95
CA THR A 121 -31.93 38.90 -15.39
C THR A 121 -31.58 37.94 -16.52
N THR A 122 -30.31 37.59 -16.63
CA THR A 122 -29.85 36.59 -17.60
C THR A 122 -29.73 35.25 -16.88
N THR A 123 -30.58 34.30 -17.27
CA THR A 123 -30.48 32.90 -16.80
C THR A 123 -29.68 32.11 -17.82
N THR A 124 -28.45 31.73 -17.47
CA THR A 124 -27.62 30.84 -18.29
C THR A 124 -27.58 29.45 -17.66
N MET A 125 -27.83 28.42 -18.49
CA MET A 125 -27.64 27.03 -18.09
C MET A 125 -26.21 26.63 -18.45
N VAL A 126 -25.35 26.51 -17.43
CA VAL A 126 -23.96 26.09 -17.63
C VAL A 126 -23.89 24.58 -17.35
N PRO A 127 -23.54 23.74 -18.33
CA PRO A 127 -23.31 22.34 -18.06
C PRO A 127 -22.11 22.20 -17.11
N LEU A 128 -22.24 21.35 -16.09
CA LEU A 128 -21.12 21.02 -15.21
C LEU A 128 -19.99 20.46 -16.06
N LYS A 129 -18.82 21.11 -16.01
CA LYS A 129 -17.63 20.67 -16.72
C LYS A 129 -16.64 20.14 -15.69
N ALA A 130 -16.29 18.85 -15.82
CA ALA A 130 -15.25 18.26 -14.98
C ALA A 130 -13.90 18.94 -15.25
N PRO A 131 -13.04 19.05 -14.22
CA PRO A 131 -11.62 19.31 -14.39
C PRO A 131 -11.01 18.33 -15.42
N PRO A 132 -10.09 18.78 -16.27
CA PRO A 132 -9.40 17.89 -17.20
C PRO A 132 -8.54 16.89 -16.43
N PHE A 133 -8.58 15.62 -16.85
CA PHE A 133 -7.74 14.55 -16.32
C PHE A 133 -7.28 13.63 -17.45
N GLU A 134 -6.22 12.85 -17.21
CA GLU A 134 -5.75 11.85 -18.16
C GLU A 134 -6.74 10.68 -18.22
N SER A 135 -7.33 10.44 -19.40
CA SER A 135 -8.32 9.37 -19.58
C SER A 135 -7.70 7.99 -19.33
N VAL A 136 -8.29 7.24 -18.42
CA VAL A 136 -7.93 5.85 -18.12
C VAL A 136 -8.12 4.98 -19.35
N ALA A 137 -9.17 5.20 -20.15
CA ALA A 137 -9.40 4.43 -21.38
C ALA A 137 -8.33 4.69 -22.46
N GLU A 138 -7.79 5.90 -22.55
CA GLU A 138 -6.67 6.19 -23.43
C GLU A 138 -5.38 5.54 -22.93
N GLN A 139 -5.08 5.66 -21.63
CA GLN A 139 -3.90 5.05 -21.02
C GLN A 139 -3.94 3.50 -21.06
N ASN A 140 -5.12 2.90 -20.96
CA ASN A 140 -5.32 1.44 -21.01
C ASN A 140 -4.80 0.80 -22.30
N LYS A 141 -4.79 1.54 -23.42
CA LYS A 141 -4.22 1.06 -24.68
C LYS A 141 -2.72 0.81 -24.56
N TYR A 142 -1.99 1.71 -23.90
CA TYR A 142 -0.57 1.55 -23.66
C TYR A 142 -0.30 0.48 -22.60
N TRP A 143 -1.13 0.39 -21.56
CA TRP A 143 -1.04 -0.69 -20.57
C TRP A 143 -1.20 -2.06 -21.24
N THR A 144 -2.22 -2.21 -22.09
CA THR A 144 -2.51 -3.46 -22.80
C THR A 144 -1.34 -3.84 -23.71
N ALA A 145 -0.74 -2.87 -24.40
CA ALA A 145 0.47 -3.10 -25.19
C ALA A 145 1.69 -3.47 -24.32
N ALA A 146 1.76 -2.95 -23.09
CA ALA A 146 2.75 -3.35 -22.10
C ALA A 146 2.45 -4.72 -21.45
N GLY A 147 1.32 -5.37 -21.77
CA GLY A 147 0.93 -6.67 -21.21
C GLY A 147 0.31 -6.61 -19.81
N CYS A 148 -0.17 -5.43 -19.39
CA CYS A 148 -0.97 -5.22 -18.18
C CYS A 148 -2.24 -4.41 -18.49
N GLY A 149 -3.12 -4.16 -17.52
CA GLY A 149 -4.25 -3.26 -17.71
C GLY A 149 -5.60 -3.84 -17.32
N LEU A 150 -6.65 -3.18 -17.83
CA LEU A 150 -8.05 -3.45 -17.53
C LEU A 150 -8.79 -3.85 -18.82
N ALA A 151 -9.98 -4.42 -18.67
CA ALA A 151 -10.88 -4.56 -19.80
C ALA A 151 -11.31 -3.16 -20.29
N ASP A 152 -11.42 -2.97 -21.61
CA ASP A 152 -11.78 -1.67 -22.20
C ASP A 152 -13.13 -1.15 -21.68
N GLU A 153 -14.08 -2.04 -21.43
CA GLU A 153 -15.37 -1.72 -20.83
C GLU A 153 -15.21 -1.18 -19.39
N GLU A 154 -14.36 -1.81 -18.57
CA GLU A 154 -14.09 -1.36 -17.20
C GLU A 154 -13.36 -0.02 -17.19
N ALA A 155 -12.37 0.16 -18.07
CA ALA A 155 -11.64 1.42 -18.19
C ALA A 155 -12.57 2.59 -18.57
N PHE A 156 -13.51 2.35 -19.48
CA PHE A 156 -14.50 3.35 -19.86
C PHE A 156 -15.48 3.70 -18.72
N LEU A 157 -15.92 2.69 -17.95
CA LEU A 157 -16.77 2.91 -16.79
C LEU A 157 -16.04 3.69 -15.68
N LEU A 158 -14.75 3.40 -15.47
CA LEU A 158 -13.90 4.14 -14.53
C LEU A 158 -13.75 5.60 -14.94
N ASP A 159 -13.54 5.90 -16.23
CA ASP A 159 -13.48 7.28 -16.70
C ASP A 159 -14.75 8.07 -16.35
N ARG A 160 -15.92 7.45 -16.48
CA ARG A 160 -17.21 8.06 -16.07
C ARG A 160 -17.30 8.25 -14.57
N SER A 161 -16.89 7.26 -13.79
CA SER A 161 -16.87 7.33 -12.34
C SER A 161 -15.95 8.44 -11.81
N ILE A 162 -14.74 8.52 -12.37
CA ILE A 162 -13.74 9.56 -12.05
C ILE A 162 -14.27 10.94 -12.45
N THR A 163 -14.91 11.04 -13.62
CA THR A 163 -15.56 12.29 -14.07
C THR A 163 -16.61 12.79 -13.08
N ASN A 164 -17.43 11.90 -12.52
CA ASN A 164 -18.44 12.25 -11.52
C ASN A 164 -17.78 12.70 -10.21
N LEU A 165 -16.76 11.99 -9.73
CA LEU A 165 -16.01 12.37 -8.54
C LEU A 165 -15.32 13.73 -8.70
N ALA A 166 -14.68 13.95 -9.86
CA ALA A 166 -14.00 15.20 -10.18
C ALA A 166 -14.96 16.39 -10.18
N MET A 167 -16.20 16.21 -10.64
CA MET A 167 -17.25 17.23 -10.58
C MET A 167 -17.76 17.46 -9.16
N GLU A 168 -17.95 16.41 -8.36
CA GLU A 168 -18.49 16.53 -6.99
C GLU A 168 -17.52 17.24 -6.05
N LYS A 169 -16.22 16.93 -6.15
CA LYS A 169 -15.19 17.38 -5.20
C LYS A 169 -14.23 18.43 -5.77
N ASN A 170 -14.41 18.83 -7.03
CA ASN A 170 -13.55 19.78 -7.74
C ASN A 170 -12.05 19.41 -7.63
N LEU A 171 -11.73 18.14 -7.90
CA LEU A 171 -10.39 17.59 -7.72
C LEU A 171 -9.42 18.10 -8.79
N GLN A 172 -8.14 18.20 -8.43
CA GLN A 172 -7.05 18.62 -9.32
C GLN A 172 -5.98 17.52 -9.43
N ASP A 173 -5.25 17.51 -10.54
CA ASP A 173 -4.17 16.55 -10.86
C ASP A 173 -4.59 15.09 -10.59
N ILE A 174 -5.62 14.65 -11.31
CA ILE A 174 -6.21 13.33 -11.14
C ILE A 174 -5.43 12.32 -11.98
N LYS A 175 -4.84 11.32 -11.33
CA LYS A 175 -4.14 10.21 -11.99
C LYS A 175 -4.62 8.87 -11.45
N PHE A 176 -4.91 7.94 -12.34
CA PHE A 176 -5.21 6.57 -11.95
C PHE A 176 -3.93 5.89 -11.45
N PHE A 177 -3.93 5.44 -10.20
CA PHE A 177 -2.76 4.80 -9.60
C PHE A 177 -2.66 3.33 -10.01
N GLY A 178 -3.81 2.64 -10.04
CA GLY A 178 -3.81 1.21 -10.32
C GLY A 178 -4.96 0.45 -9.67
N LYS A 179 -4.81 -0.87 -9.65
CA LYS A 179 -5.75 -1.82 -9.04
C LYS A 179 -5.01 -2.72 -8.04
N ILE A 180 -5.51 -2.76 -6.81
CA ILE A 180 -5.02 -3.63 -5.73
C ILE A 180 -5.94 -4.83 -5.62
N PHE A 181 -5.37 -6.03 -5.73
CA PHE A 181 -6.14 -7.27 -5.64
C PHE A 181 -6.46 -7.63 -4.19
N GLY A 182 -7.72 -7.97 -3.94
CA GLY A 182 -8.19 -8.45 -2.65
C GLY A 182 -8.76 -9.86 -2.72
N THR A 183 -9.05 -10.43 -1.56
CA THR A 183 -9.55 -11.80 -1.43
C THR A 183 -11.03 -11.90 -1.80
N TYR A 184 -11.84 -10.90 -1.42
CA TYR A 184 -13.28 -10.84 -1.70
C TYR A 184 -13.62 -9.79 -2.75
N SER A 185 -12.94 -8.64 -2.72
CA SER A 185 -13.07 -7.59 -3.74
C SER A 185 -11.76 -6.86 -3.95
N ASP A 186 -11.59 -6.32 -5.15
CA ASP A 186 -10.44 -5.52 -5.53
C ASP A 186 -10.66 -4.04 -5.22
N TYR A 187 -9.58 -3.26 -5.12
CA TYR A 187 -9.64 -1.80 -5.00
C TYR A 187 -9.10 -1.14 -6.25
N PHE A 188 -9.90 -0.29 -6.88
CA PHE A 188 -9.43 0.71 -7.83
C PHE A 188 -8.96 1.94 -7.08
N VAL A 189 -7.76 2.41 -7.39
CA VAL A 189 -7.10 3.48 -6.65
C VAL A 189 -6.85 4.68 -7.58
N LEU A 190 -7.28 5.85 -7.11
CA LEU A 190 -7.06 7.13 -7.75
C LEU A 190 -6.15 7.98 -6.86
N ARG A 191 -5.15 8.61 -7.46
CA ARG A 191 -4.28 9.58 -6.82
C ARG A 191 -4.67 10.98 -7.29
N THR A 192 -4.87 11.90 -6.36
CA THR A 192 -5.11 13.31 -6.68
C THR A 192 -4.16 14.21 -5.90
N ARG A 193 -4.04 15.48 -6.32
CA ARG A 193 -3.54 16.54 -5.43
C ARG A 193 -4.28 16.44 -4.09
N ARG A 194 -3.57 16.73 -2.98
CA ARG A 194 -4.16 16.69 -1.63
C ARG A 194 -5.48 17.45 -1.61
N TYR A 195 -6.55 16.72 -1.31
CA TYR A 195 -7.88 17.25 -1.16
C TYR A 195 -8.07 17.69 0.29
N VAL A 196 -8.21 19.00 0.48
CA VAL A 196 -8.49 19.63 1.77
C VAL A 196 -9.99 19.78 1.91
N GLU A 197 -10.55 19.30 3.02
CA GLU A 197 -11.99 19.40 3.28
C GLU A 197 -12.40 20.81 3.68
N GLU A 198 -13.68 21.16 3.49
CA GLU A 198 -14.21 22.47 3.88
C GLU A 198 -14.04 22.67 5.40
N GLY A 199 -13.12 23.56 5.80
CA GLY A 199 -12.80 23.85 7.20
C GLY A 199 -11.50 23.21 7.73
N GLU A 200 -10.80 22.41 6.91
CA GLU A 200 -9.46 21.90 7.23
C GLU A 200 -8.41 22.94 6.79
N THR A 201 -7.56 23.39 7.70
CA THR A 201 -6.42 24.26 7.40
C THR A 201 -5.13 23.49 7.63
N VAL A 202 -4.28 23.41 6.60
CA VAL A 202 -2.98 22.78 6.69
C VAL A 202 -1.94 23.84 7.02
N TYR A 203 -1.16 23.61 8.08
CA TYR A 203 -0.14 24.54 8.54
C TYR A 203 1.26 24.08 8.15
N VAL A 204 2.19 25.03 8.06
CA VAL A 204 3.62 24.74 7.87
C VAL A 204 4.12 23.86 9.02
N GLU A 205 4.94 22.86 8.68
CA GLU A 205 5.48 21.92 9.65
C GLU A 205 6.39 22.63 10.66
N THR A 206 6.10 22.46 11.95
CA THR A 206 6.97 22.87 13.04
C THR A 206 7.38 21.66 13.86
N ASN A 207 8.62 21.65 14.36
CA ASN A 207 9.11 20.55 15.18
C ASN A 207 8.41 20.56 16.54
N LYS A 208 7.62 19.51 16.81
CA LYS A 208 6.89 19.31 18.07
C LYS A 208 7.42 18.12 18.86
N MET A 209 8.56 17.55 18.47
CA MET A 209 9.16 16.42 19.16
C MET A 209 9.63 16.85 20.56
N GLY A 210 9.19 16.10 21.58
CA GLY A 210 9.69 16.26 22.94
C GLY A 210 11.13 15.78 23.05
N LYS A 211 11.85 16.24 24.09
CA LYS A 211 13.11 15.60 24.49
C LYS A 211 12.81 14.14 24.90
N PRO A 212 13.66 13.17 24.55
CA PRO A 212 13.46 11.78 24.94
C PRO A 212 13.43 11.67 26.49
N PRO A 213 12.50 10.87 27.07
CA PRO A 213 12.36 10.78 28.52
C PRO A 213 13.56 10.12 29.22
N ARG A 214 14.41 9.41 28.48
CA ARG A 214 15.67 8.78 28.93
C ARG A 214 16.67 8.79 27.77
N LYS A 215 17.98 8.71 28.04
CA LYS A 215 19.04 8.62 27.01
C LYS A 215 18.78 7.53 25.96
N LYS A 216 18.14 6.41 26.33
CA LYS A 216 17.76 5.29 25.43
C LYS A 216 16.26 5.27 25.02
N GLY A 217 15.50 6.35 25.27
CA GLY A 217 14.06 6.39 25.00
C GLY A 217 13.71 6.72 23.55
N VAL A 218 12.93 5.87 22.88
CA VAL A 218 12.45 6.13 21.51
C VAL A 218 11.29 7.12 21.52
N VAL A 219 11.50 8.31 20.98
CA VAL A 219 10.41 9.29 20.74
C VAL A 219 9.70 8.96 19.43
N PRO A 220 8.36 8.83 19.43
CA PRO A 220 7.61 8.62 18.20
C PRO A 220 7.84 9.78 17.23
N VAL A 221 8.33 9.45 16.03
CA VAL A 221 8.60 10.43 14.97
C VAL A 221 7.32 11.21 14.62
N GLN A 222 7.41 12.53 14.54
CA GLN A 222 6.28 13.38 14.19
C GLN A 222 5.75 13.08 12.77
N ALA A 223 4.42 13.12 12.61
CA ALA A 223 3.78 12.88 11.33
C ALA A 223 3.95 14.08 10.38
N GLU A 224 4.14 13.79 9.10
CA GLU A 224 4.21 14.81 8.05
C GLU A 224 2.82 15.43 7.84
N PRO A 225 2.69 16.77 7.86
CA PRO A 225 1.41 17.42 7.62
C PRO A 225 0.96 17.24 6.16
N GLY A 226 -0.27 17.64 5.87
CA GLY A 226 -0.76 17.71 4.50
C GLY A 226 0.19 18.51 3.60
N PHE A 227 0.26 18.14 2.32
CA PHE A 227 1.15 18.76 1.32
C PHE A 227 2.64 18.39 1.42
N VAL A 228 3.10 17.81 2.54
CA VAL A 228 4.51 17.46 2.76
C VAL A 228 4.71 15.94 2.67
N GLY A 229 5.84 15.54 2.07
CA GLY A 229 6.31 14.15 2.02
C GLY A 229 5.26 13.15 1.56
N ALA A 230 5.04 12.10 2.34
CA ALA A 230 4.11 11.02 2.06
C ALA A 230 2.63 11.45 2.05
N ASN A 231 2.28 12.60 2.66
CA ASN A 231 0.92 13.15 2.75
C ASN A 231 0.64 14.28 1.72
N ARG A 232 1.47 14.38 0.69
CA ARG A 232 1.29 15.32 -0.42
C ARG A 232 0.08 15.01 -1.34
N TYR A 233 -0.34 13.75 -1.40
CA TYR A 233 -1.43 13.29 -2.25
C TYR A 233 -2.60 12.76 -1.44
N THR A 234 -3.80 12.85 -2.01
CA THR A 234 -4.97 12.12 -1.50
C THR A 234 -5.23 10.91 -2.38
N PHE A 235 -5.44 9.78 -1.73
CA PHE A 235 -5.80 8.54 -2.39
C PHE A 235 -7.28 8.26 -2.20
N TRP A 236 -7.96 7.99 -3.30
CA TRP A 236 -9.37 7.60 -3.31
C TRP A 236 -9.46 6.15 -3.76
N VAL A 237 -10.35 5.39 -3.14
CA VAL A 237 -10.53 3.97 -3.42
C VAL A 237 -11.98 3.62 -3.64
N THR A 238 -12.22 2.74 -4.59
CA THR A 238 -13.55 2.16 -4.85
C THR A 238 -13.43 0.68 -5.17
N ALA A 239 -14.44 -0.11 -4.78
CA ALA A 239 -14.49 -1.54 -5.10
C ALA A 239 -15.01 -1.79 -6.53
N SER A 240 -16.04 -1.05 -6.93
CA SER A 240 -16.59 -1.06 -8.28
C SER A 240 -16.63 0.35 -8.87
N PRO A 241 -16.62 0.49 -10.22
CA PRO A 241 -16.74 1.79 -10.87
C PRO A 241 -18.05 2.53 -10.52
N SER A 242 -19.13 1.82 -10.23
CA SER A 242 -20.44 2.39 -9.85
C SER A 242 -20.56 2.76 -8.37
N ASP A 243 -19.63 2.28 -7.53
CA ASP A 243 -19.65 2.55 -6.09
C ASP A 243 -19.10 3.95 -5.77
N LYS A 244 -19.35 4.39 -4.54
CA LYS A 244 -18.81 5.65 -4.02
C LYS A 244 -17.31 5.54 -3.78
N TRP A 245 -16.56 6.56 -4.21
CA TRP A 245 -15.16 6.72 -3.88
C TRP A 245 -14.97 7.11 -2.41
N ASN A 246 -14.15 6.34 -1.70
CA ASN A 246 -13.79 6.59 -0.31
C ASN A 246 -12.40 7.23 -0.25
N LYS A 247 -12.29 8.36 0.47
CA LYS A 247 -11.01 9.01 0.78
C LYS A 247 -10.25 8.17 1.81
N LEU A 248 -8.99 7.87 1.54
CA LEU A 248 -8.11 7.24 2.53
C LEU A 248 -7.57 8.28 3.53
N PRO A 249 -7.33 7.88 4.79
CA PRO A 249 -6.79 8.78 5.81
C PRO A 249 -5.34 9.16 5.49
N ASP A 250 -4.85 10.22 6.15
CA ASP A 250 -3.44 10.56 6.16
C ASP A 250 -2.64 9.55 6.98
N ILE A 251 -1.37 9.39 6.63
CA ILE A 251 -0.51 8.36 7.22
C ILE A 251 0.52 8.94 8.19
N THR A 252 0.85 8.17 9.21
CA THR A 252 1.94 8.48 10.14
C THR A 252 3.17 7.58 9.91
N PRO A 253 4.39 8.03 10.28
CA PRO A 253 5.59 7.23 10.15
C PRO A 253 5.51 5.87 10.89
N GLN A 254 4.84 5.83 12.05
CA GLN A 254 4.62 4.60 12.80
C GLN A 254 3.80 3.58 12.00
N GLN A 255 2.77 4.05 11.27
CA GLN A 255 1.93 3.19 10.44
C GLN A 255 2.71 2.63 9.25
N ILE A 256 3.60 3.42 8.65
CA ILE A 256 4.48 2.97 7.56
C ILE A 256 5.43 1.88 8.05
N ASN A 257 6.05 2.08 9.22
CA ASN A 257 6.97 1.11 9.80
C ASN A 257 6.25 -0.19 10.22
N ALA A 258 5.10 -0.09 10.87
CA ALA A 258 4.28 -1.27 11.18
C ALA A 258 3.83 -2.02 9.91
N ALA A 259 3.57 -1.31 8.81
CA ALA A 259 3.24 -1.92 7.52
C ALA A 259 4.46 -2.61 6.86
N ARG A 260 5.70 -2.15 7.12
CA ARG A 260 6.93 -2.82 6.65
C ARG A 260 7.10 -4.21 7.25
N GLU A 261 6.72 -4.35 8.52
CA GLU A 261 6.78 -5.61 9.27
C GLU A 261 5.57 -6.53 9.01
N THR A 262 4.51 -6.01 8.39
CA THR A 262 3.28 -6.77 8.17
C THR A 262 3.13 -7.21 6.72
N LYS A 263 2.99 -8.53 6.49
CA LYS A 263 2.71 -9.13 5.17
C LYS A 263 1.34 -9.81 5.16
N ARG A 264 0.32 -9.14 4.60
CA ARG A 264 -1.05 -9.65 4.51
C ARG A 264 -1.68 -9.31 3.15
N PHE A 265 -2.47 -10.23 2.61
CA PHE A 265 -3.33 -9.94 1.46
C PHE A 265 -4.51 -9.09 1.89
N PHE A 266 -4.94 -8.20 1.00
CA PHE A 266 -6.12 -7.37 1.23
C PHE A 266 -7.40 -8.22 1.18
N THR A 267 -8.41 -7.82 1.96
CA THR A 267 -9.70 -8.50 1.96
C THR A 267 -10.65 -7.89 0.93
N GLY A 268 -10.57 -6.58 0.72
CA GLY A 268 -11.56 -5.83 -0.08
C GLY A 268 -12.55 -5.02 0.77
N ASP A 269 -12.47 -5.14 2.10
CA ASP A 269 -13.18 -4.29 3.05
C ASP A 269 -12.23 -3.34 3.80
N LEU A 270 -12.43 -2.03 3.63
CA LEU A 270 -11.62 -0.98 4.27
C LEU A 270 -11.69 -1.00 5.80
N SER A 271 -12.74 -1.62 6.36
CA SER A 271 -12.97 -1.70 7.80
C SER A 271 -12.37 -2.95 8.46
N ALA A 272 -11.86 -3.89 7.66
CA ALA A 272 -11.31 -5.15 8.17
C ALA A 272 -10.07 -4.95 9.04
N SER A 273 -9.85 -5.88 9.97
CA SER A 273 -8.64 -5.96 10.79
C SER A 273 -7.53 -6.70 10.03
N VAL A 274 -6.32 -6.16 10.02
CA VAL A 274 -5.21 -6.69 9.20
C VAL A 274 -4.40 -7.76 9.94
N ALA A 275 -3.83 -7.40 11.09
CA ALA A 275 -2.99 -8.29 11.89
C ALA A 275 -2.98 -7.83 13.35
N ALA A 276 -2.65 -8.73 14.28
CA ALA A 276 -2.50 -8.36 15.69
C ALA A 276 -1.36 -7.34 15.92
N THR A 277 -0.29 -7.40 15.10
CA THR A 277 0.84 -6.47 15.11
C THR A 277 0.52 -5.12 14.46
N PHE A 278 -0.59 -5.02 13.72
CA PHE A 278 -1.02 -3.80 13.04
C PHE A 278 -2.35 -3.33 13.64
N PRO A 279 -2.32 -2.40 14.63
CA PRO A 279 -3.52 -2.04 15.40
C PRO A 279 -4.56 -1.24 14.62
N TRP A 280 -4.27 -0.84 13.38
CA TRP A 280 -5.17 -0.07 12.53
C TRP A 280 -5.95 -0.95 11.54
N ARG A 281 -6.99 -0.36 10.93
CA ARG A 281 -7.83 -1.03 9.92
C ARG A 281 -7.15 -1.14 8.56
N GLU A 282 -7.74 -1.94 7.68
CA GLU A 282 -7.26 -2.15 6.30
C GLU A 282 -7.10 -0.85 5.51
N ALA A 283 -7.96 0.15 5.71
CA ALA A 283 -7.80 1.47 5.08
C ALA A 283 -6.42 2.12 5.32
N VAL A 284 -5.90 2.02 6.55
CA VAL A 284 -4.60 2.58 6.94
C VAL A 284 -3.47 1.73 6.37
N TYR A 285 -3.62 0.40 6.38
CA TYR A 285 -2.65 -0.50 5.76
C TYR A 285 -2.55 -0.28 4.25
N LEU A 286 -3.70 -0.15 3.56
CA LEU A 286 -3.77 0.16 2.14
C LEU A 286 -3.07 1.49 1.84
N ARG A 287 -3.38 2.55 2.60
CA ARG A 287 -2.71 3.84 2.49
C ARG A 287 -1.19 3.73 2.67
N ALA A 288 -0.72 2.90 3.60
CA ALA A 288 0.69 2.65 3.86
C ALA A 288 1.38 1.94 2.70
N GLN A 289 0.75 0.90 2.16
CA GLN A 289 1.27 0.22 0.99
C GLN A 289 1.31 1.16 -0.22
N LEU A 290 0.29 1.99 -0.44
CA LEU A 290 0.28 2.98 -1.51
C LEU A 290 1.43 3.96 -1.38
N ALA A 291 1.69 4.51 -0.18
CA ALA A 291 2.85 5.40 0.04
C ALA A 291 4.18 4.72 -0.30
N ARG A 292 4.36 3.46 0.14
CA ARG A 292 5.57 2.68 -0.11
C ARG A 292 5.76 2.33 -1.59
N ILE A 293 4.67 2.03 -2.31
CA ILE A 293 4.70 1.77 -3.75
C ILE A 293 4.97 3.08 -4.51
N THR A 294 4.34 4.19 -4.13
CA THR A 294 4.58 5.50 -4.76
C THR A 294 6.05 5.89 -4.66
N SER A 295 6.65 5.80 -3.47
CA SER A 295 8.06 6.12 -3.26
C SER A 295 9.02 5.14 -3.95
N GLY A 296 8.70 3.84 -4.00
CA GLY A 296 9.63 2.83 -4.50
C GLY A 296 9.40 2.36 -5.95
N ALA A 297 8.35 2.85 -6.62
CA ALA A 297 7.98 2.35 -7.95
C ALA A 297 7.48 3.42 -8.94
N THR A 298 7.43 4.70 -8.54
CA THR A 298 7.08 5.78 -9.47
C THR A 298 8.34 6.29 -10.14
N ILE A 299 8.51 5.96 -11.41
CA ILE A 299 9.70 6.30 -12.20
C ILE A 299 9.31 7.09 -13.45
N ALA A 300 10.24 7.87 -13.97
CA ALA A 300 10.08 8.62 -15.20
C ALA A 300 11.36 8.55 -16.05
N PRO A 301 11.27 8.74 -17.37
CA PRO A 301 12.44 8.96 -18.19
C PRO A 301 13.25 10.16 -17.70
N GLN A 302 14.58 10.04 -17.74
CA GLN A 302 15.48 11.10 -17.33
C GLN A 302 15.25 12.38 -18.14
N GLY A 303 15.12 13.53 -17.44
CA GLY A 303 14.85 14.82 -18.05
C GLY A 303 13.38 15.09 -18.39
N ALA A 304 12.48 14.13 -18.18
CA ALA A 304 11.04 14.35 -18.42
C ALA A 304 10.37 15.16 -17.31
N LEU A 305 10.95 15.15 -16.11
CA LEU A 305 10.50 15.87 -14.93
C LEU A 305 11.66 16.70 -14.38
N GLU A 306 11.33 17.88 -13.85
CA GLU A 306 12.25 18.78 -13.18
C GLU A 306 11.65 19.27 -11.85
N GLU A 307 12.52 19.71 -10.94
CA GLU A 307 12.07 20.37 -9.72
C GLU A 307 11.48 21.74 -10.08
N PRO A 308 10.32 22.12 -9.52
CA PRO A 308 9.79 23.46 -9.76
C PRO A 308 10.76 24.51 -9.21
N GLU A 309 10.96 25.58 -9.99
CA GLU A 309 11.72 26.73 -9.51
C GLU A 309 11.09 27.27 -8.21
N PRO A 310 11.89 27.57 -7.18
CA PRO A 310 11.37 28.17 -5.97
C PRO A 310 10.76 29.53 -6.33
N GLU A 311 9.45 29.69 -6.11
CA GLU A 311 8.83 31.01 -6.22
C GLU A 311 9.55 31.96 -5.25
N PRO A 312 9.90 33.19 -5.68
CA PRO A 312 10.45 34.17 -4.76
C PRO A 312 9.41 34.39 -3.67
N ASP A 313 9.80 34.15 -2.41
CA ASP A 313 8.95 34.48 -1.28
C ASP A 313 8.59 35.96 -1.43
N THR A 314 7.31 36.24 -1.75
CA THR A 314 6.85 37.61 -1.87
C THR A 314 7.00 38.24 -0.49
N GLU A 315 7.82 39.29 -0.39
CA GLU A 315 8.07 40.09 0.82
C GLU A 315 6.77 40.56 1.52
N GLU A 316 5.61 40.47 0.86
CA GLU A 316 4.28 40.70 1.44
C GLU A 316 3.92 39.75 2.61
N ASP A 317 4.64 38.63 2.81
CA ASP A 317 4.45 37.71 3.96
C ASP A 317 5.38 38.01 5.16
N GLU A 318 6.22 39.07 5.09
CA GLU A 318 7.15 39.48 6.17
C GLU A 318 6.70 40.75 6.94
N ASP A 319 5.78 41.55 6.39
CA ASP A 319 5.51 42.90 6.90
C ASP A 319 4.35 43.03 7.93
N GLU A 320 3.60 41.97 8.29
CA GLU A 320 2.48 42.10 9.26
C GLU A 320 2.84 41.81 10.74
N ASP A 321 4.02 41.30 11.06
CA ASP A 321 4.30 40.73 12.40
C ASP A 321 5.41 41.46 13.20
N ALA A 322 5.34 42.80 13.28
CA ALA A 322 6.22 43.58 14.16
C ALA A 322 5.50 44.67 14.96
N GLU A 323 4.38 44.36 15.63
CA GLU A 323 3.92 45.17 16.79
C GLU A 323 2.91 44.44 17.69
N GLY A 324 3.42 43.73 18.70
CA GLY A 324 2.62 43.28 19.86
C GLY A 324 2.73 41.78 20.12
N GLY A 325 3.23 41.40 21.31
CA GLY A 325 3.50 40.03 21.77
C GLY A 325 2.29 39.09 21.88
N ALA A 326 1.55 38.89 20.80
CA ALA A 326 0.62 37.78 20.63
C ALA A 326 1.38 36.53 20.13
N PRO A 327 0.96 35.30 20.53
CA PRO A 327 1.59 34.08 20.04
C PRO A 327 1.49 34.00 18.52
N ARG A 328 2.63 33.72 17.86
CA ARG A 328 2.75 33.59 16.39
C ARG A 328 1.67 32.63 15.87
N ARG A 329 0.78 33.11 15.00
CA ARG A 329 -0.20 32.23 14.35
C ARG A 329 0.55 31.34 13.36
N PRO A 330 0.28 30.02 13.33
CA PRO A 330 0.96 29.12 12.38
C PRO A 330 0.61 29.53 10.94
N LYS A 331 1.64 29.69 10.10
CA LYS A 331 1.48 30.03 8.67
C LYS A 331 0.77 28.89 7.94
N GLU A 332 -0.19 29.21 7.08
CA GLU A 332 -0.89 28.24 6.24
C GLU A 332 0.04 27.70 5.14
N ALA A 333 0.10 26.38 4.98
CA ALA A 333 0.95 25.74 3.98
C ALA A 333 0.31 25.82 2.59
N LYS A 334 1.08 26.29 1.59
CA LYS A 334 0.72 26.25 0.17
C LYS A 334 1.20 24.93 -0.44
N TYR A 335 0.36 24.23 -1.20
CA TYR A 335 0.79 23.01 -1.89
C TYR A 335 1.79 23.34 -3.00
N ARG A 336 2.95 22.68 -2.94
CA ARG A 336 3.99 22.71 -3.96
C ARG A 336 4.18 21.30 -4.52
N PRO A 337 4.09 21.08 -5.85
CA PRO A 337 4.46 19.79 -6.42
C PRO A 337 5.96 19.55 -6.23
N LEU A 338 6.38 18.31 -6.04
CA LEU A 338 7.78 17.90 -5.96
C LEU A 338 8.47 17.92 -7.33
N ALA A 339 7.71 17.64 -8.39
CA ALA A 339 8.21 17.53 -9.76
C ALA A 339 7.16 18.06 -10.75
N VAL A 340 7.63 18.74 -11.79
CA VAL A 340 6.83 19.32 -12.88
C VAL A 340 7.36 18.80 -14.23
N PRO A 341 6.51 18.59 -15.26
CA PRO A 341 6.98 18.23 -16.59
C PRO A 341 7.96 19.28 -17.14
N SER A 342 9.13 18.84 -17.63
CA SER A 342 10.16 19.75 -18.11
C SER A 342 9.75 20.45 -19.42
N PRO A 343 9.78 21.78 -19.50
CA PRO A 343 9.54 22.54 -20.73
C PRO A 343 10.63 22.26 -21.77
N GLY A 344 10.35 21.36 -22.71
CA GLY A 344 11.26 21.05 -23.83
C GLY A 344 11.50 19.56 -24.06
N TYR A 345 11.13 18.71 -23.10
CA TYR A 345 11.28 17.26 -23.25
C TYR A 345 10.49 16.70 -24.45
N ASP A 346 9.32 17.27 -24.74
CA ASP A 346 8.44 16.82 -25.84
C ASP A 346 8.87 17.32 -27.24
N GLU A 347 9.91 18.15 -27.33
CA GLU A 347 10.34 18.75 -28.61
C GLU A 347 11.16 17.78 -29.46
N GLU A 348 12.00 16.97 -28.83
CA GLU A 348 12.87 16.01 -29.52
C GLU A 348 12.31 14.59 -29.42
N GLU A 349 12.07 13.95 -30.57
CA GLU A 349 11.65 12.54 -30.59
C GLU A 349 12.86 11.64 -30.33
N VAL A 350 12.87 11.03 -29.14
CA VAL A 350 13.87 10.04 -28.76
C VAL A 350 13.40 8.67 -29.24
N ASP A 351 14.30 7.87 -29.83
CA ASP A 351 13.98 6.47 -30.10
C ASP A 351 13.82 5.76 -28.75
N VAL A 352 12.61 5.28 -28.46
CA VAL A 352 12.25 4.62 -27.20
C VAL A 352 13.18 3.46 -26.84
N ALA A 353 13.83 2.82 -27.83
CA ALA A 353 14.83 1.78 -27.57
C ALA A 353 16.12 2.29 -26.91
N GLN A 354 16.37 3.60 -26.93
CA GLN A 354 17.50 4.25 -26.25
C GLN A 354 17.19 4.60 -24.80
N LEU A 355 15.94 4.46 -24.34
CA LEU A 355 15.56 4.63 -22.94
C LEU A 355 15.89 3.35 -22.17
N THR A 356 17.17 2.98 -22.17
CA THR A 356 17.72 1.88 -21.38
C THR A 356 17.57 2.14 -19.88
N THR A 357 17.77 1.12 -19.05
CA THR A 357 17.52 1.17 -17.59
C THR A 357 18.23 2.34 -16.88
N ASP A 358 19.38 2.77 -17.37
CA ASP A 358 20.16 3.93 -16.91
C ASP A 358 19.46 5.29 -17.12
N ARG A 359 18.53 5.37 -18.08
CA ARG A 359 17.79 6.60 -18.40
C ARG A 359 16.42 6.69 -17.71
N TRP A 360 16.23 5.92 -16.66
CA TRP A 360 15.04 5.98 -15.81
C TRP A 360 15.44 6.43 -14.41
N VAL A 361 14.66 7.37 -13.88
CA VAL A 361 14.91 8.00 -12.58
C VAL A 361 13.65 7.93 -11.71
N HIS A 362 13.82 7.92 -10.39
CA HIS A 362 12.70 8.01 -9.46
C HIS A 362 12.04 9.40 -9.52
N ALA A 363 10.72 9.43 -9.69
CA ALA A 363 9.95 10.68 -9.80
C ALA A 363 9.35 11.14 -8.46
N GLU A 364 9.52 10.34 -7.40
CA GLU A 364 9.03 10.59 -6.05
C GLU A 364 10.19 10.43 -5.05
N GLY A 365 10.09 11.05 -3.87
CA GLY A 365 11.14 10.96 -2.86
C GLY A 365 11.16 9.64 -2.12
N HIS A 366 12.33 9.29 -1.59
CA HIS A 366 12.54 8.06 -0.82
C HIS A 366 11.92 8.13 0.58
N ILE A 367 11.30 7.04 1.04
CA ILE A 367 10.85 6.92 2.45
C ILE A 367 11.94 6.23 3.27
N TYR A 368 12.56 6.97 4.19
CA TYR A 368 13.62 6.58 5.10
C TYR A 368 13.19 5.53 6.14
N LYS A 369 14.14 4.97 6.92
CA LYS A 369 13.78 3.94 7.93
C LYS A 369 12.92 4.50 9.06
N ASN A 370 13.06 5.80 9.34
CA ASN A 370 12.20 6.52 10.29
C ASN A 370 10.71 6.60 9.85
N GLY A 371 10.38 6.23 8.60
CA GLY A 371 9.03 6.23 8.05
C GLY A 371 8.58 7.58 7.47
N ARG A 372 9.48 8.55 7.35
CA ARG A 372 9.27 9.86 6.71
C ARG A 372 9.93 9.92 5.33
N GLN A 373 9.49 10.86 4.52
CA GLN A 373 10.12 11.23 3.24
C GLN A 373 10.94 12.52 3.38
N THR A 374 10.59 13.41 4.31
CA THR A 374 11.37 14.63 4.61
C THR A 374 12.04 14.55 5.96
N LYS A 375 13.17 15.25 6.12
CA LYS A 375 13.79 15.47 7.43
C LYS A 375 12.85 16.27 8.34
N VAL A 376 12.90 15.95 9.63
CA VAL A 376 12.20 16.72 10.67
C VAL A 376 12.84 18.13 10.69
N PRO A 377 12.06 19.22 10.62
CA PRO A 377 12.61 20.56 10.77
C PRO A 377 13.38 20.71 12.08
N GLU A 378 14.44 21.50 12.09
CA GLU A 378 15.16 21.79 13.33
C GLU A 378 14.22 22.51 14.32
N LYS A 379 14.38 22.20 15.61
CA LYS A 379 13.58 22.84 16.64
C LYS A 379 14.09 24.28 16.79
N PRO A 380 13.22 25.31 16.71
CA PRO A 380 13.65 26.66 17.01
C PRO A 380 14.17 26.69 18.45
N GLU A 381 15.40 27.16 18.63
CA GLU A 381 15.98 27.38 19.96
C GLU A 381 15.05 28.33 20.72
N PRO A 382 14.66 28.01 21.97
CA PRO A 382 13.92 28.96 22.79
C PRO A 382 14.78 30.22 23.00
N GLU A 383 14.18 31.41 22.96
CA GLU A 383 14.87 32.63 23.40
C GLU A 383 15.36 32.41 24.85
N GLU A 384 16.57 32.86 25.16
CA GLU A 384 17.40 32.61 26.38
C GLU A 384 16.71 32.83 27.76
N GLY A 385 15.40 33.08 27.83
CA GLY A 385 14.62 33.26 29.05
C GLY A 385 13.74 32.08 29.49
N GLU A 386 13.59 31.02 28.68
CA GLU A 386 12.79 29.83 29.04
C GLU A 386 13.65 28.60 29.44
N GLU A 387 14.98 28.70 29.36
CA GLU A 387 15.89 27.61 29.72
C GLU A 387 15.91 27.34 31.24
N GLU A 388 15.71 28.37 32.07
CA GLU A 388 15.82 28.23 33.54
C GLU A 388 14.71 27.40 34.22
N GLU A 389 13.54 27.19 33.58
CA GLU A 389 12.47 26.37 34.17
C GLU A 389 12.55 24.89 33.80
N ALA A 390 13.24 24.51 32.72
CA ALA A 390 13.31 23.13 32.23
C ALA A 390 14.58 22.37 32.64
N GLU A 391 15.58 23.04 33.22
CA GLU A 391 16.78 22.40 33.78
C GLU A 391 16.60 21.85 35.22
N ARG A 392 15.39 21.91 35.78
CA ARG A 392 15.11 21.53 37.19
C ARG A 392 14.56 20.12 37.38
N GLU A 393 15.22 19.11 36.83
CA GLU A 393 15.12 17.74 37.37
C GLU A 393 16.51 17.26 37.79
N PRO A 394 16.72 16.82 39.04
CA PRO A 394 18.03 16.40 39.52
C PRO A 394 18.46 15.11 38.80
N PRO A 395 19.75 14.93 38.48
CA PRO A 395 20.28 13.63 38.07
C PRO A 395 20.18 12.67 39.27
N GLU A 396 19.58 11.48 39.06
CA GLU A 396 19.69 10.39 40.03
C GLU A 396 21.18 9.98 40.16
N PRO A 397 21.71 9.78 41.38
CA PRO A 397 23.10 9.38 41.55
C PRO A 397 23.30 7.94 41.06
N GLU A 398 24.19 7.79 40.07
CA GLU A 398 24.62 6.48 39.54
C GLU A 398 25.38 5.71 40.62
N ALA A 399 24.82 4.58 41.07
CA ALA A 399 25.56 3.57 41.79
C ALA A 399 26.20 2.61 40.78
N ASN A 400 27.54 2.60 40.76
CA ASN A 400 28.43 1.70 40.04
C ASN A 400 27.81 0.35 39.61
N ALA A 401 27.68 0.17 38.29
CA ALA A 401 27.63 -1.15 37.66
C ALA A 401 28.82 -1.25 36.69
N GLU A 402 29.90 -1.88 37.16
CA GLU A 402 30.90 -2.45 36.25
C GLU A 402 30.20 -3.53 35.41
N GLY A 403 30.08 -3.33 34.10
CA GLY A 403 29.56 -4.36 33.20
C GLY A 403 29.15 -3.85 31.82
N GLU A 404 30.06 -4.05 30.87
CA GLU A 404 29.89 -4.03 29.41
C GLU A 404 29.78 -2.64 28.76
N ASP A 405 30.93 -2.20 28.23
CA ASP A 405 31.02 -1.23 27.13
C ASP A 405 30.25 -1.80 25.92
N GLU A 406 28.92 -1.66 25.90
CA GLU A 406 28.15 -1.73 24.66
C GLU A 406 28.51 -0.48 23.86
N GLU A 407 29.32 -0.65 22.81
CA GLU A 407 29.60 0.39 21.82
C GLU A 407 28.28 1.08 21.45
N GLU A 408 28.17 2.38 21.74
CA GLU A 408 27.06 3.20 21.28
C GLU A 408 27.06 3.12 19.75
N GLU A 409 26.11 2.38 19.16
CA GLU A 409 25.84 2.51 17.72
C GLU A 409 25.40 3.95 17.49
N GLU A 410 26.32 4.81 17.08
CA GLU A 410 25.99 6.14 16.57
C GLU A 410 24.87 5.97 15.53
N PRO A 411 23.78 6.76 15.61
CA PRO A 411 22.73 6.67 14.62
C PRO A 411 23.35 6.99 13.26
N VAL A 412 23.58 5.96 12.46
CA VAL A 412 24.14 6.09 11.10
C VAL A 412 23.33 7.15 10.39
N GLU A 413 23.92 8.31 10.12
CA GLU A 413 23.28 9.36 9.35
C GLU A 413 22.87 8.75 8.01
N GLU A 414 21.55 8.58 7.82
CA GLU A 414 21.06 8.02 6.57
C GLU A 414 21.38 9.01 5.45
N GLU A 415 22.22 8.58 4.50
CA GLU A 415 22.57 9.36 3.31
C GLU A 415 21.30 9.88 2.65
N GLU A 416 21.26 11.19 2.40
CA GLU A 416 20.14 11.79 1.67
C GLU A 416 20.14 11.25 0.24
N ILE A 417 19.02 10.63 -0.15
CA ILE A 417 18.84 10.16 -1.52
C ILE A 417 18.19 11.31 -2.29
N ASP A 418 18.96 11.88 -3.20
CA ASP A 418 18.51 12.96 -4.08
C ASP A 418 17.27 12.57 -4.90
N LEU A 419 16.43 13.56 -5.21
CA LEU A 419 15.35 13.38 -6.17
C LEU A 419 15.93 13.05 -7.55
N PHE A 420 15.19 12.26 -8.34
CA PHE A 420 15.65 11.79 -9.65
C PHE A 420 16.91 10.90 -9.61
N ALA A 421 17.13 10.21 -8.48
CA ALA A 421 18.13 9.13 -8.41
C ALA A 421 17.87 8.08 -9.51
N PRO A 422 18.91 7.65 -10.26
CA PRO A 422 18.79 6.59 -11.26
C PRO A 422 18.35 5.27 -10.64
N ILE A 423 17.46 4.55 -11.33
CA ILE A 423 16.94 3.26 -10.82
C ILE A 423 17.99 2.15 -10.74
N GLN A 424 19.15 2.34 -11.38
CA GLN A 424 20.28 1.42 -11.30
C GLN A 424 20.95 1.43 -9.91
N ASN A 425 20.83 2.55 -9.18
CA ASN A 425 21.39 2.69 -7.83
C ASN A 425 20.53 2.00 -6.75
N ASP A 426 19.38 1.43 -7.14
CA ASP A 426 18.52 0.68 -6.24
C ASP A 426 19.15 -0.64 -5.80
N TYR A 427 18.76 -1.12 -4.61
CA TYR A 427 19.18 -2.43 -4.13
C TYR A 427 18.82 -3.55 -5.10
N LEU A 428 19.78 -4.45 -5.34
CA LEU A 428 19.62 -5.63 -6.19
C LEU A 428 18.47 -6.50 -5.70
N TYR A 429 17.79 -7.15 -6.64
CA TYR A 429 16.71 -8.09 -6.33
C TYR A 429 17.25 -9.42 -5.77
N GLY A 430 18.46 -9.79 -6.17
CA GLY A 430 19.15 -10.97 -5.64
C GLY A 430 20.48 -11.19 -6.34
N VAL A 431 21.31 -11.99 -5.70
CA VAL A 431 22.57 -12.50 -6.25
C VAL A 431 22.39 -13.99 -6.42
N VAL A 432 22.52 -14.49 -7.65
CA VAL A 432 22.36 -15.91 -7.97
C VAL A 432 23.74 -16.50 -8.22
N ASP A 433 24.08 -17.56 -7.50
CA ASP A 433 25.32 -18.29 -7.75
C ASP A 433 25.19 -19.08 -9.06
N ILE A 434 26.13 -18.86 -9.97
CA ILE A 434 26.20 -19.57 -11.25
C ILE A 434 26.72 -20.98 -10.95
N PRO A 435 25.95 -22.04 -11.25
CA PRO A 435 26.37 -23.40 -10.98
C PRO A 435 27.63 -23.72 -11.77
N GLN A 436 28.72 -24.01 -11.07
CA GLN A 436 29.96 -24.43 -11.72
C GLN A 436 29.81 -25.84 -12.28
N PRO A 437 30.36 -26.12 -13.47
CA PRO A 437 30.44 -27.49 -13.96
C PRO A 437 31.23 -28.35 -12.97
N PRO A 438 30.85 -29.63 -12.76
CA PRO A 438 31.61 -30.52 -11.91
C PRO A 438 33.06 -30.61 -12.40
N PRO A 439 34.06 -30.69 -11.49
CA PRO A 439 35.46 -30.78 -11.89
C PRO A 439 35.67 -31.99 -12.80
N VAL A 440 36.41 -31.78 -13.89
CA VAL A 440 36.77 -32.85 -14.81
C VAL A 440 37.80 -33.72 -14.10
N ILE A 441 37.38 -34.91 -13.65
CA ILE A 441 38.30 -35.94 -13.17
C ILE A 441 39.13 -36.36 -14.39
N ASN A 442 40.41 -36.01 -14.38
CA ASN A 442 41.36 -36.37 -15.42
C ASN A 442 41.88 -37.77 -15.07
N ASP A 443 41.37 -38.82 -15.71
CA ASP A 443 41.70 -40.24 -15.44
C ASP A 443 43.15 -40.64 -15.83
N GLU A 444 44.09 -39.70 -15.92
CA GLU A 444 45.49 -39.97 -16.36
C GLU A 444 46.59 -39.58 -15.37
N ASP A 445 46.28 -39.11 -14.16
CA ASP A 445 47.27 -38.93 -13.08
C ASP A 445 46.76 -39.56 -11.76
N ASP A 446 46.66 -40.90 -11.74
CA ASP A 446 46.69 -41.71 -10.52
C ASP A 446 48.14 -41.64 -9.97
N GLU A 447 48.44 -40.71 -9.05
CA GLU A 447 49.46 -40.82 -7.98
C GLU A 447 49.76 -39.42 -7.39
N GLU A 448 48.83 -38.86 -6.62
CA GLU A 448 49.06 -38.06 -5.40
C GLU A 448 47.67 -37.66 -4.86
N GLU A 449 47.09 -38.53 -4.02
CA GLU A 449 45.95 -38.16 -3.16
C GLU A 449 46.44 -37.12 -2.15
N GLU A 450 46.51 -35.84 -2.55
CA GLU A 450 46.26 -34.76 -1.61
C GLU A 450 44.76 -34.76 -1.35
N GLU A 451 44.35 -35.39 -0.24
CA GLU A 451 43.03 -35.17 0.33
C GLU A 451 42.83 -33.65 0.40
N PRO A 452 41.80 -33.07 -0.26
CA PRO A 452 41.47 -31.68 0.02
C PRO A 452 41.16 -31.64 1.51
N GLU A 453 41.86 -30.77 2.25
CA GLU A 453 41.41 -30.33 3.56
C GLU A 453 40.01 -29.73 3.32
N GLU A 454 38.98 -30.57 3.48
CA GLU A 454 37.63 -30.11 3.75
C GLU A 454 37.77 -29.37 5.08
N GLU A 455 38.01 -28.06 5.01
CA GLU A 455 37.55 -27.16 6.05
C GLU A 455 36.05 -27.43 6.14
N GLU A 456 35.67 -28.37 7.01
CA GLU A 456 34.35 -28.42 7.60
C GLU A 456 34.18 -27.05 8.27
N GLU A 457 33.71 -26.06 7.51
CA GLU A 457 32.96 -24.96 8.10
C GLU A 457 31.85 -25.67 8.88
N GLU A 458 32.02 -25.72 10.21
CA GLU A 458 30.94 -26.11 11.10
C GLU A 458 29.69 -25.37 10.58
N PRO A 459 28.51 -26.03 10.49
CA PRO A 459 27.30 -25.32 10.15
C PRO A 459 27.04 -24.32 11.26
N GLY A 460 27.63 -23.13 11.13
CA GLY A 460 27.43 -22.01 12.02
C GLY A 460 25.94 -21.84 12.11
N GLU A 461 25.44 -21.71 13.35
CA GLU A 461 24.02 -21.48 13.62
C GLU A 461 23.47 -20.57 12.52
N ALA A 462 22.52 -21.10 11.73
CA ALA A 462 22.01 -20.39 10.56
C ALA A 462 21.62 -18.99 11.03
N ASN A 463 22.46 -18.01 10.72
CA ASN A 463 22.31 -16.67 11.24
C ASN A 463 21.10 -16.10 10.51
N ASN A 464 19.92 -16.29 11.12
CA ASN A 464 18.62 -15.89 10.60
C ASN A 464 18.44 -14.36 10.60
N SER A 465 19.51 -13.63 10.90
CA SER A 465 19.59 -12.20 10.68
C SER A 465 19.36 -11.89 9.20
N PRO A 466 18.43 -10.97 8.87
CA PRO A 466 18.19 -10.57 7.50
C PRO A 466 19.50 -10.11 6.85
N ARG A 467 19.88 -10.71 5.71
CA ARG A 467 21.04 -10.24 4.93
C ARG A 467 20.84 -8.77 4.59
N LYS A 468 21.86 -7.94 4.82
CA LYS A 468 21.84 -6.52 4.43
C LYS A 468 21.57 -6.43 2.92
N PRO A 469 20.63 -5.57 2.47
CA PRO A 469 20.36 -5.42 1.05
C PRO A 469 21.61 -4.87 0.35
N LEU A 470 21.99 -5.49 -0.78
CA LEU A 470 23.20 -5.17 -1.53
C LEU A 470 22.87 -4.27 -2.72
N ARG A 471 23.72 -3.28 -2.98
CA ARG A 471 23.76 -2.49 -4.22
C ARG A 471 24.70 -3.13 -5.24
N GLU A 472 24.68 -2.62 -6.47
CA GLU A 472 25.60 -3.07 -7.53
C GLU A 472 27.07 -2.84 -7.13
N ASP A 473 27.36 -1.71 -6.49
CA ASP A 473 28.70 -1.30 -6.05
C ASP A 473 29.27 -2.12 -4.88
N ASP A 474 28.40 -2.78 -4.10
CA ASP A 474 28.82 -3.60 -2.93
C ASP A 474 29.47 -4.93 -3.35
N LEU A 475 29.36 -5.30 -4.63
CA LEU A 475 29.84 -6.57 -5.17
C LEU A 475 30.89 -6.34 -6.26
N PRO A 476 32.02 -7.07 -6.25
CA PRO A 476 32.99 -7.01 -7.34
C PRO A 476 32.34 -7.38 -8.68
N ASP A 477 32.63 -6.62 -9.74
CA ASP A 477 32.13 -6.90 -11.09
C ASP A 477 32.76 -8.15 -11.73
N ASP A 478 33.93 -8.54 -11.24
CA ASP A 478 34.76 -9.61 -11.82
C ASP A 478 34.51 -11.01 -11.23
N ASP A 479 33.53 -11.21 -10.34
CA ASP A 479 33.20 -12.54 -9.77
C ASP A 479 32.39 -13.38 -10.78
N PRO A 480 32.97 -14.37 -11.50
CA PRO A 480 32.25 -15.16 -12.51
C PRO A 480 31.27 -16.17 -11.89
N THR A 481 31.25 -16.27 -10.56
CA THR A 481 30.43 -17.19 -9.79
C THR A 481 29.11 -16.58 -9.35
N LYS A 482 28.94 -15.25 -9.46
CA LYS A 482 27.76 -14.52 -8.96
C LYS A 482 27.12 -13.71 -10.07
N MET A 483 25.84 -13.93 -10.31
CA MET A 483 25.03 -13.14 -11.23
C MET A 483 24.23 -12.09 -10.44
N LYS A 484 24.51 -10.81 -10.69
CA LYS A 484 23.74 -9.68 -10.15
C LYS A 484 22.40 -9.57 -10.88
N ILE A 485 21.28 -9.56 -10.15
CA ILE A 485 19.95 -9.31 -10.72
C ILE A 485 19.45 -7.96 -10.22
N GLY A 486 19.38 -6.97 -11.10
CA GLY A 486 18.80 -5.66 -10.80
C GLY A 486 17.33 -5.75 -10.40
N CYS A 487 16.82 -4.76 -9.66
CA CYS A 487 15.43 -4.78 -9.19
C CYS A 487 14.39 -4.35 -10.23
N TRP A 488 14.86 -3.93 -11.40
CA TRP A 488 14.04 -3.52 -12.54
C TRP A 488 14.38 -4.36 -13.77
N THR A 489 13.35 -4.75 -14.51
CA THR A 489 13.51 -5.38 -15.82
C THR A 489 12.92 -4.49 -16.89
N MET A 490 13.61 -4.38 -18.02
CA MET A 490 13.14 -3.59 -19.14
C MET A 490 12.96 -4.46 -20.37
N ARG A 491 11.89 -4.20 -21.11
CA ARG A 491 11.68 -4.73 -22.46
C ARG A 491 11.19 -3.64 -23.39
N VAL A 492 11.45 -3.83 -24.67
CA VAL A 492 10.93 -2.97 -25.72
C VAL A 492 9.93 -3.78 -26.53
N GLU A 493 8.68 -3.36 -26.49
CA GLU A 493 7.60 -3.94 -27.26
C GLU A 493 7.51 -3.25 -28.63
N ASN A 494 7.18 -4.05 -29.65
CA ASN A 494 7.10 -3.64 -31.06
C ASN A 494 8.45 -3.19 -31.68
N ASN A 495 9.14 -4.15 -32.30
CA ASN A 495 10.38 -3.91 -33.04
C ASN A 495 10.17 -3.45 -34.50
N VAL A 496 8.94 -3.40 -34.99
CA VAL A 496 8.63 -3.17 -36.41
C VAL A 496 8.59 -1.68 -36.76
N SER A 497 8.01 -0.84 -35.90
CA SER A 497 7.89 0.60 -36.13
C SER A 497 8.47 1.37 -34.96
N LYS A 498 9.37 2.32 -35.24
CA LYS A 498 9.92 3.23 -34.22
C LYS A 498 8.86 4.13 -33.60
N ALA A 499 7.85 4.53 -34.37
CA ALA A 499 6.80 5.45 -33.91
C ALA A 499 5.79 4.79 -32.95
N HIS A 500 5.60 3.47 -33.05
CA HIS A 500 4.67 2.70 -32.21
C HIS A 500 5.38 1.74 -31.24
N ARG A 501 6.66 2.02 -30.99
CA ARG A 501 7.49 1.28 -30.05
C ARG A 501 7.16 1.75 -28.63
N ILE A 502 7.15 0.81 -27.69
CA ILE A 502 6.87 1.09 -26.27
C ILE A 502 7.99 0.45 -25.44
N ALA A 503 8.65 1.23 -24.60
CA ALA A 503 9.54 0.71 -23.57
C ALA A 503 8.69 0.42 -22.35
N VAL A 504 8.88 -0.75 -21.76
CA VAL A 504 8.17 -1.20 -20.57
C VAL A 504 9.19 -1.58 -19.52
N VAL A 505 9.11 -0.95 -18.37
CA VAL A 505 9.96 -1.20 -17.21
C VAL A 505 9.10 -1.79 -16.09
N GLN A 506 9.51 -2.91 -15.52
CA GLN A 506 8.78 -3.61 -14.47
C GLN A 506 9.61 -3.76 -13.21
N SER A 507 9.00 -3.53 -12.06
CA SER A 507 9.65 -3.74 -10.77
C SER A 507 9.57 -5.19 -10.35
N LEU A 508 10.71 -5.81 -10.04
CA LEU A 508 10.77 -7.12 -9.40
C LEU A 508 10.53 -7.04 -7.89
N ARG A 509 10.84 -5.89 -7.28
CA ARG A 509 10.65 -5.62 -5.86
C ARG A 509 9.20 -5.33 -5.51
N TRP A 510 8.47 -4.68 -6.42
CA TRP A 510 7.03 -4.50 -6.35
C TRP A 510 6.35 -5.17 -7.54
N PRO A 511 6.11 -6.50 -7.47
CA PRO A 511 5.42 -7.22 -8.53
C PRO A 511 4.06 -6.57 -8.83
N GLY A 512 3.88 -6.19 -10.09
CA GLY A 512 2.70 -5.46 -10.55
C GLY A 512 2.94 -4.00 -10.88
N ALA A 513 4.04 -3.40 -10.38
CA ALA A 513 4.43 -2.05 -10.79
C ALA A 513 5.05 -2.08 -12.19
N THR A 514 4.41 -1.37 -13.12
CA THR A 514 4.85 -1.26 -14.51
C THR A 514 4.88 0.21 -14.91
N ALA A 515 6.02 0.65 -15.45
CA ALA A 515 6.14 1.94 -16.13
C ALA A 515 6.27 1.69 -17.63
N TYR A 516 5.77 2.62 -18.43
CA TYR A 516 6.00 2.61 -19.87
C TYR A 516 6.37 3.99 -20.39
N ALA A 517 7.07 4.00 -21.52
CA ALA A 517 7.29 5.18 -22.35
C ALA A 517 6.92 4.84 -23.80
N ALA A 518 6.09 5.69 -24.41
CA ALA A 518 5.52 5.55 -25.75
C ALA A 518 5.65 6.86 -26.53
N GLU A 519 5.31 6.83 -27.82
CA GLU A 519 5.29 8.02 -28.70
C GLU A 519 6.62 8.78 -28.75
N GLY A 520 7.73 8.06 -28.82
CA GLY A 520 9.06 8.68 -28.86
C GLY A 520 9.52 9.28 -27.52
N GLY A 521 8.93 8.82 -26.40
CA GLY A 521 9.24 9.30 -25.05
C GLY A 521 8.25 10.31 -24.49
N LYS A 522 7.47 10.98 -25.35
CA LYS A 522 6.51 12.04 -25.01
C LYS A 522 5.41 11.61 -24.05
N ARG A 523 5.04 10.33 -24.09
CA ARG A 523 4.01 9.75 -23.22
C ARG A 523 4.63 8.69 -22.34
N TRP A 524 4.65 8.94 -21.04
CA TRP A 524 5.02 7.95 -20.05
C TRP A 524 3.99 7.92 -18.93
N CYS A 525 3.90 6.79 -18.23
CA CYS A 525 3.11 6.66 -17.02
C CYS A 525 3.58 5.46 -16.19
N CYS A 526 3.32 5.50 -14.89
CA CYS A 526 3.47 4.37 -13.98
C CYS A 526 2.10 3.89 -13.52
N VAL A 527 1.89 2.59 -13.50
CA VAL A 527 0.66 1.97 -13.02
C VAL A 527 0.97 0.73 -12.20
N TYR A 528 0.14 0.46 -11.19
CA TYR A 528 0.28 -0.71 -10.33
C TYR A 528 -0.92 -1.67 -10.47
N PHE A 529 -0.66 -2.90 -10.89
CA PHE A 529 -1.66 -3.98 -10.90
C PHE A 529 -1.14 -5.17 -10.11
N GLY A 530 -1.57 -5.34 -8.86
CA GLY A 530 -1.00 -6.38 -8.01
C GLY A 530 -1.60 -6.47 -6.61
N SER A 531 -1.01 -7.32 -5.78
CA SER A 531 -1.48 -7.59 -4.40
C SER A 531 -0.97 -6.58 -3.36
N GLY A 532 -0.14 -5.62 -3.75
CA GLY A 532 0.44 -4.62 -2.85
C GLY A 532 1.48 -5.19 -1.89
N LEU A 533 2.09 -6.34 -2.20
CA LEU A 533 3.12 -6.97 -1.37
C LEU A 533 4.52 -6.72 -1.92
N LYS A 534 5.42 -6.22 -1.06
CA LYS A 534 6.84 -6.05 -1.39
C LYS A 534 7.52 -7.42 -1.41
N LYS A 535 8.31 -7.68 -2.45
CA LYS A 535 9.22 -8.81 -2.51
C LYS A 535 10.55 -8.42 -1.90
N THR A 536 10.93 -9.13 -0.86
CA THR A 536 12.20 -8.99 -0.14
C THR A 536 13.11 -10.13 -0.50
N ASP A 537 14.42 -9.88 -0.42
CA ASP A 537 15.46 -10.84 -0.79
C ASP A 537 15.52 -11.98 0.25
N ALA A 538 15.17 -11.66 1.51
CA ALA A 538 14.94 -12.63 2.57
C ALA A 538 13.48 -13.15 2.61
N ALA A 539 13.32 -14.41 3.02
CA ALA A 539 12.02 -14.95 3.39
C ALA A 539 11.42 -14.10 4.53
N PHE A 540 10.12 -13.84 4.47
CA PHE A 540 9.44 -13.07 5.51
C PHE A 540 9.46 -13.85 6.82
N THR A 541 10.13 -13.32 7.84
CA THR A 541 10.13 -13.82 9.21
C THR A 541 9.21 -12.94 10.06
N PRO A 542 8.22 -13.52 10.76
CA PRO A 542 7.39 -12.75 11.68
C PRO A 542 8.25 -12.12 12.80
N SER A 543 7.92 -10.90 13.22
CA SER A 543 8.61 -10.21 14.31
C SER A 543 8.58 -11.09 15.58
N PRO A 544 9.74 -11.33 16.23
CA PRO A 544 9.77 -12.06 17.51
C PRO A 544 9.04 -11.26 18.60
N PRO A 545 8.60 -11.91 19.69
CA PRO A 545 8.05 -11.20 20.83
C PRO A 545 9.07 -10.19 21.40
N PRO A 546 8.60 -9.07 21.96
CA PRO A 546 9.50 -8.08 22.57
C PRO A 546 10.30 -8.72 23.71
N PRO A 547 11.55 -8.26 23.94
CA PRO A 547 12.38 -8.77 25.03
C PRO A 547 11.67 -8.55 26.38
N VAL A 548 11.83 -9.51 27.28
CA VAL A 548 11.31 -9.39 28.65
C VAL A 548 12.06 -8.25 29.33
N GLN A 549 11.33 -7.30 29.90
CA GLN A 549 11.94 -6.18 30.61
C GLN A 549 12.70 -6.72 31.82
N SER A 550 13.89 -6.18 32.06
CA SER A 550 14.63 -6.46 33.28
C SER A 550 13.83 -6.01 34.50
N GLU A 551 13.91 -6.78 35.58
CA GLU A 551 13.37 -6.36 36.86
C GLU A 551 14.07 -5.06 37.31
N CYS A 552 13.34 -4.21 38.03
CA CYS A 552 13.93 -3.00 38.59
C CYS A 552 15.09 -3.42 39.52
N ALA A 553 16.22 -2.73 39.42
CA ALA A 553 17.32 -2.95 40.35
C ALA A 553 16.81 -2.80 41.79
N ASP A 554 17.37 -3.59 42.72
CA ASP A 554 17.01 -3.49 44.13
C ASP A 554 17.15 -2.04 44.60
N ILE A 555 16.07 -1.48 45.13
CA ILE A 555 16.03 -0.11 45.62
C ILE A 555 17.01 -0.03 46.80
N THR A 556 18.16 0.59 46.59
CA THR A 556 19.03 0.99 47.70
C THR A 556 18.33 2.11 48.45
N GLU A 557 17.85 1.82 49.66
CA GLU A 557 17.32 2.83 50.57
C GLU A 557 18.43 3.84 50.88
N VAL A 558 18.33 5.01 50.27
CA VAL A 558 19.17 6.16 50.59
C VAL A 558 18.58 6.81 51.84
N GLU A 559 19.43 7.21 52.79
CA GLU A 559 18.97 7.92 53.99
C GLU A 559 18.17 9.18 53.61
N ASP A 560 17.05 9.40 54.30
CA ASP A 560 16.21 10.59 54.07
C ASP A 560 17.07 11.86 54.19
N PRO A 561 17.02 12.78 53.22
CA PRO A 561 17.82 14.00 53.27
C PRO A 561 17.47 14.82 54.51
N ALA A 562 18.49 15.38 55.16
CA ALA A 562 18.30 16.24 56.32
C ALA A 562 17.36 17.42 56.00
N ALA A 563 16.57 17.89 56.98
CA ALA A 563 15.57 18.95 56.80
C ALA A 563 16.16 20.28 56.30
N THR A 564 17.47 20.49 56.43
CA THR A 564 18.22 21.62 55.88
C THR A 564 18.39 21.50 54.37
N VAL A 565 18.74 20.31 53.88
CA VAL A 565 18.88 19.99 52.45
C VAL A 565 17.53 20.07 51.75
N GLU A 566 16.45 19.52 52.33
CA GLU A 566 15.09 19.61 51.75
C GLU A 566 14.61 21.08 51.61
N LYS A 567 15.01 21.96 52.54
CA LYS A 567 14.72 23.40 52.46
C LYS A 567 15.54 24.11 51.38
N LEU A 568 16.79 23.72 51.16
CA LEU A 568 17.63 24.24 50.07
C LEU A 568 17.07 23.84 48.71
N VAL A 569 16.72 22.57 48.55
CA VAL A 569 16.08 22.05 47.32
C VAL A 569 14.74 22.75 47.06
N ARG A 570 13.90 22.96 48.09
CA ARG A 570 12.66 23.75 47.94
C ARG A 570 12.89 25.21 47.53
N ARG A 571 14.06 25.76 47.83
CA ARG A 571 14.43 27.14 47.48
C ARG A 571 15.13 27.24 46.12
N GLY A 572 15.51 26.11 45.53
CA GLY A 572 16.24 26.07 44.24
C GLY A 572 17.70 26.49 44.37
N GLU A 573 18.30 26.33 45.55
CA GLU A 573 19.71 26.63 45.81
C GLU A 573 20.56 25.35 45.71
N GLU A 574 21.80 25.46 45.21
CA GLU A 574 22.74 24.32 45.05
C GLU A 574 23.04 23.66 46.39
N ILE A 575 22.92 22.33 46.43
CA ILE A 575 23.36 21.51 47.56
C ILE A 575 24.90 21.57 47.55
N PRO A 576 25.57 22.05 48.62
CA PRO A 576 27.02 22.03 48.67
C PRO A 576 27.51 20.58 48.53
N GLU A 577 28.41 20.34 47.58
CA GLU A 577 29.02 19.02 47.39
C GLU A 577 29.62 18.55 48.71
N ALA A 578 29.24 17.34 49.13
CA ALA A 578 29.69 16.70 50.36
C ALA A 578 31.14 16.23 50.22
N ASP A 579 32.06 17.17 50.02
CA ASP A 579 33.51 16.95 50.02
C ASP A 579 34.17 17.93 51.02
N SER A 580 33.62 17.97 52.24
CA SER A 580 34.35 18.37 53.45
C SER A 580 33.55 18.02 54.71
N GLU A 581 33.91 16.92 55.39
CA GLU A 581 33.49 16.64 56.78
C GLU A 581 34.08 17.66 57.79
N ALA A 582 34.30 18.93 57.41
CA ALA A 582 35.04 19.90 58.19
C ALA A 582 34.33 21.23 58.46
N GLU A 583 33.16 21.52 57.86
CA GLU A 583 32.45 22.81 58.08
C GLU A 583 31.00 22.68 58.58
N LEU A 584 30.58 21.52 59.09
CA LEU A 584 29.24 21.37 59.69
C LEU A 584 29.14 21.79 61.16
N ASP A 585 30.25 22.14 61.83
CA ASP A 585 30.24 22.63 63.21
C ASP A 585 30.23 24.17 63.33
N GLU A 586 30.43 24.94 62.24
CA GLU A 586 30.50 26.41 62.32
C GLU A 586 29.19 27.15 61.95
N LEU A 587 28.15 26.45 61.48
CA LEU A 587 26.85 27.07 61.17
C LEU A 587 25.76 26.85 62.22
N GLU A 588 25.98 25.97 63.21
CA GLU A 588 25.06 25.82 64.36
C GLU A 588 25.30 26.87 65.47
N GLU A 589 26.41 27.62 65.44
CA GLU A 589 26.70 28.64 66.46
C GLU A 589 26.23 30.08 66.13
N GLU A 590 25.76 30.37 64.91
CA GLU A 590 25.26 31.72 64.55
C GLU A 590 23.76 31.95 64.72
N GLU A 591 22.96 30.94 65.10
CA GLU A 591 21.53 31.13 65.41
C GLU A 591 21.20 31.38 66.90
N ASP A 592 22.20 31.37 67.78
CA ASP A 592 22.06 31.69 69.22
C ASP A 592 22.87 32.93 69.66
N SER A 593 22.79 34.03 68.88
CA SER A 593 23.20 35.39 69.33
C SER A 593 22.33 36.52 68.80
#